data_AF-D0NEU3-F1
#
_entry.id   AF-D0NEU3-F1
#
_cell.length_a   1.000
_cell.length_b   1.000
_cell.length_c   1.000
_cell.angle_alpha   90.00
_cell.angle_beta   90.00
_cell.angle_gamma   90.00
#
_symmetry.space_group_name_H-M   'P 1'
#
loop_
_entity.id
_entity.type
_entity.pdbx_description
1 polymer ?
#
loop_
_entity_poly.entity_id
_entity_poly.type
_entity_poly.pdbx_seq_one_letter_code
_entity_poly.pdbx_strand_id
1 'polypeptide(L)'
;MSDNAESSGGDSDSDTGRHGKKKVPRWAQRDHLNKILHAQFGKNAVDPSPAIFQDFVDTCNLEAIFETTDVHKKKKFARRTSSGNWLADRPTARDRALYQRDMGYDR
;
A
#
# COMPACT_ATOMS: atom_id res chain seq x y z
N MET A 1 22.29 -30.26 10.64
CA MET A 1 21.14 -30.40 11.55
C MET A 1 20.93 -29.08 12.26
N SER A 2 19.77 -28.44 12.06
CA SER A 2 18.95 -27.85 13.12
C SER A 2 17.70 -27.25 12.48
N ASP A 3 16.60 -28.00 12.57
CA ASP A 3 15.26 -27.47 12.53
C ASP A 3 15.11 -26.38 13.61
N ASN A 4 14.60 -25.21 13.21
CA ASN A 4 14.04 -24.24 14.16
C ASN A 4 12.67 -23.83 13.64
N ALA A 5 11.72 -24.74 13.80
CA ALA A 5 10.31 -24.42 13.78
C ALA A 5 9.96 -23.80 15.14
N GLU A 6 9.65 -22.51 15.19
CA GLU A 6 8.78 -22.00 16.24
C GLU A 6 7.83 -20.94 15.70
N SER A 7 6.56 -21.30 15.81
CA SER A 7 5.36 -20.56 15.50
C SER A 7 5.10 -19.52 16.58
N SER A 8 4.77 -18.29 16.18
CA SER A 8 3.96 -17.43 17.03
C SER A 8 3.04 -16.59 16.16
N GLY A 9 1.90 -17.21 15.81
CA GLY A 9 0.73 -16.51 15.30
C GLY A 9 0.15 -15.63 16.41
N GLY A 10 0.51 -14.35 16.39
CA GLY A 10 -0.15 -13.33 17.18
C GLY A 10 -1.43 -12.88 16.49
N ASP A 11 -2.53 -13.62 16.70
CA ASP A 11 -3.88 -13.12 16.38
C ASP A 11 -4.48 -12.58 17.68
N SER A 12 -4.38 -11.26 17.88
CA SER A 12 -5.02 -10.57 18.99
C SER A 12 -5.77 -9.36 18.49
N ASP A 13 -6.83 -9.60 17.70
CA ASP A 13 -7.90 -8.63 17.46
C ASP A 13 -9.17 -9.11 18.17
N SER A 14 -9.33 -8.65 19.42
CA SER A 14 -10.64 -8.63 20.07
C SER A 14 -11.40 -7.41 19.53
N ASP A 15 -12.11 -7.58 18.42
CA ASP A 15 -13.21 -6.69 18.06
C ASP A 15 -14.49 -7.48 17.76
N THR A 16 -15.55 -6.98 18.37
CA THR A 16 -16.85 -7.61 18.58
C THR A 16 -17.72 -7.53 17.33
N GLY A 17 -17.80 -8.63 16.60
CA GLY A 17 -18.81 -8.84 15.57
C GLY A 17 -18.52 -10.11 14.78
N ARG A 18 -19.27 -11.19 15.04
CA ARG A 18 -19.16 -12.46 14.29
C ARG A 18 -19.70 -12.31 12.87
N HIS A 19 -19.05 -11.51 12.03
CA HIS A 19 -19.13 -11.70 10.59
C HIS A 19 -18.38 -12.99 10.28
N GLY A 20 -19.11 -14.04 9.91
CA GLY A 20 -18.52 -15.32 9.52
C GLY A 20 -17.40 -15.07 8.51
N LYS A 21 -16.19 -15.54 8.82
CA LYS A 21 -15.00 -15.33 7.98
C LYS A 21 -15.34 -15.81 6.57
N LYS A 22 -15.43 -14.88 5.61
CA LYS A 22 -15.72 -15.21 4.21
C LYS A 22 -14.67 -16.20 3.74
N LYS A 23 -15.08 -17.23 3.00
CA LYS A 23 -14.13 -18.18 2.39
C LYS A 23 -13.17 -17.40 1.49
N VAL A 24 -11.87 -17.73 1.58
CA VAL A 24 -10.84 -17.11 0.75
C VAL A 24 -11.16 -17.39 -0.72
N PRO A 25 -11.30 -16.35 -1.57
CA PRO A 25 -11.61 -16.54 -2.98
C PRO A 25 -10.45 -17.23 -3.69
N ARG A 26 -10.75 -17.98 -4.76
CA ARG A 26 -9.78 -18.82 -5.47
C ARG A 26 -8.52 -18.06 -5.91
N TRP A 27 -8.65 -16.82 -6.40
CA TRP A 27 -7.51 -16.03 -6.87
C TRP A 27 -6.54 -15.65 -5.74
N ALA A 28 -7.01 -15.61 -4.50
CA ALA A 28 -6.20 -15.32 -3.31
C ALA A 28 -5.70 -16.59 -2.59
N GLN A 29 -5.95 -17.77 -3.16
CA GLN A 29 -5.39 -19.03 -2.66
C GLN A 29 -3.97 -19.22 -3.19
N ARG A 30 -3.08 -19.81 -2.38
CA ARG A 30 -1.62 -19.89 -2.61
C ARG A 30 -1.24 -20.19 -4.06
N ASP A 31 -1.77 -21.28 -4.61
CA ASP A 31 -1.33 -21.78 -5.92
C ASP A 31 -1.76 -20.88 -7.08
N HIS A 32 -2.92 -20.22 -6.97
CA HIS A 32 -3.39 -19.24 -7.95
C HIS A 32 -2.71 -17.90 -7.77
N LEU A 33 -2.56 -17.45 -6.52
CA LEU A 33 -1.91 -16.20 -6.18
C LEU A 33 -0.45 -16.18 -6.66
N ASN A 34 0.32 -17.23 -6.39
CA ASN A 34 1.72 -17.31 -6.83
C ASN A 34 1.84 -17.20 -8.35
N LYS A 35 0.97 -17.86 -9.11
CA LYS A 35 0.96 -17.77 -10.58
C LYS A 35 0.69 -16.35 -11.07
N ILE A 36 -0.27 -15.66 -10.44
CA ILE A 36 -0.61 -14.28 -10.80
C ILE A 36 0.52 -13.32 -10.43
N LEU A 37 1.12 -13.46 -9.24
CA LEU A 37 2.25 -12.63 -8.80
C LEU A 37 3.45 -12.75 -9.75
N HIS A 38 3.77 -13.96 -10.21
CA HIS A 38 4.82 -14.15 -11.22
C HIS A 38 4.50 -13.46 -12.55
N ALA A 39 3.22 -13.39 -12.94
CA ALA A 39 2.81 -12.68 -14.15
C ALA A 39 2.81 -11.15 -13.97
N GLN A 40 2.60 -10.66 -12.75
CA GLN A 40 2.60 -9.24 -12.39
C GLN A 40 4.01 -8.65 -12.19
N PHE A 41 5.06 -9.46 -12.32
CA PHE A 41 6.45 -9.02 -12.11
C PHE A 41 7.31 -9.24 -13.36
N GLY A 42 8.22 -8.30 -13.64
CA GLY A 42 9.20 -8.38 -14.72
C GLY A 42 8.70 -7.82 -16.06
N LYS A 43 9.36 -8.23 -17.16
CA LYS A 43 9.25 -7.58 -18.49
C LYS A 43 7.85 -7.48 -19.11
N ASN A 44 6.96 -8.37 -18.71
CA ASN A 44 5.59 -8.42 -19.24
C ASN A 44 4.58 -7.74 -18.30
N ALA A 45 5.03 -7.27 -17.14
CA ALA A 45 4.19 -6.58 -16.18
C ALA A 45 3.85 -5.17 -16.67
N VAL A 46 2.70 -4.68 -16.22
CA VAL A 46 2.26 -3.31 -16.45
C VAL A 46 2.84 -2.45 -15.34
N ASP A 47 3.54 -1.36 -15.70
CA ASP A 47 3.99 -0.37 -14.73
C ASP A 47 2.77 0.20 -13.98
N PRO A 48 2.63 -0.01 -12.66
CA PRO A 48 1.48 0.50 -11.93
C PRO A 48 1.40 2.03 -11.97
N SER A 49 2.51 2.74 -12.16
CA SER A 49 2.58 4.20 -12.08
C SER A 49 3.20 4.78 -13.37
N PRO A 50 2.47 5.55 -14.21
CA PRO A 50 1.13 6.10 -13.99
C PRO A 50 -0.02 5.24 -14.57
N ALA A 51 0.25 4.05 -15.12
CA ALA A 51 -0.72 3.38 -16.00
C ALA A 51 -1.98 2.87 -15.26
N ILE A 52 -1.86 2.53 -13.97
CA ILE A 52 -2.96 2.04 -13.13
C ILE A 52 -3.30 3.06 -12.06
N PHE A 53 -2.28 3.59 -11.39
CA PHE A 53 -2.38 4.57 -10.32
C PHE A 53 -1.68 5.85 -10.73
N GLN A 54 -2.23 6.99 -10.34
CA GLN A 54 -1.58 8.27 -10.55
C GLN A 54 -0.35 8.37 -9.64
N ASP A 55 0.78 8.83 -10.19
CA ASP A 55 2.07 8.94 -9.46
C ASP A 55 1.97 9.75 -8.16
N PHE A 56 1.03 10.68 -8.10
CA PHE A 56 0.77 11.51 -6.94
C PHE A 56 -0.72 11.56 -6.67
N VAL A 57 -1.12 10.99 -5.54
CA VAL A 57 -2.36 11.35 -4.90
C VAL A 57 -2.04 12.58 -4.05
N ASP A 58 -2.56 13.74 -4.44
CA ASP A 58 -2.52 14.91 -3.58
C ASP A 58 -3.14 14.51 -2.24
N THR A 59 -2.43 14.85 -1.18
CA THR A 59 -2.67 14.56 0.23
C THR A 59 -4.09 14.12 0.61
N CYS A 60 -4.18 13.16 1.54
CA CYS A 60 -5.43 12.74 2.16
C CYS A 60 -6.18 13.91 2.82
N ASN A 61 -7.39 14.22 2.32
CA ASN A 61 -8.26 15.25 2.90
C ASN A 61 -8.96 14.70 4.15
N LEU A 62 -8.36 14.95 5.32
CA LEU A 62 -8.87 14.49 6.61
C LEU A 62 -10.23 15.13 6.97
N GLU A 63 -10.51 16.35 6.51
CA GLU A 63 -11.81 16.99 6.78
C GLU A 63 -12.95 16.26 6.06
N ALA A 64 -12.73 15.88 4.80
CA ALA A 64 -13.70 15.13 4.02
C ALA A 64 -13.91 13.70 4.57
N ILE A 65 -12.84 13.05 5.06
CA ILE A 65 -12.92 11.66 5.53
C ILE A 65 -13.63 11.54 6.87
N PHE A 66 -13.37 12.46 7.78
CA PHE A 66 -13.91 12.39 9.14
C PHE A 66 -15.15 13.25 9.35
N GLU A 67 -15.57 14.02 8.34
CA GLU A 67 -16.78 14.87 8.33
C GLU A 67 -17.00 15.65 9.64
N THR A 68 -15.92 16.10 10.28
CA THR A 68 -16.00 16.48 11.70
C THR A 68 -16.80 17.77 11.88
N THR A 69 -17.79 17.77 12.77
CA THR A 69 -18.47 18.99 13.26
C THR A 69 -17.67 19.73 14.33
N ASP A 70 -16.66 19.08 14.91
CA ASP A 70 -15.80 19.62 15.98
C ASP A 70 -14.67 20.52 15.44
N VAL A 71 -14.76 21.81 15.76
CA VAL A 71 -13.83 22.88 15.34
C VAL A 71 -12.38 22.63 15.81
N HIS A 72 -12.16 21.98 16.96
CA HIS A 72 -10.81 21.71 17.47
C HIS A 72 -10.09 20.61 16.69
N LYS A 73 -10.85 19.64 16.14
CA LYS A 73 -10.30 18.58 15.28
C LYS A 73 -9.95 19.12 13.89
N LYS A 74 -10.77 20.01 13.33
CA LYS A 74 -10.48 20.72 12.06
C LYS A 74 -9.12 21.43 12.07
N LYS A 75 -8.82 22.19 13.15
CA LYS A 75 -7.53 22.89 13.28
C LYS A 75 -6.31 21.95 13.27
N LYS A 76 -6.44 20.73 13.80
CA LYS A 76 -5.36 19.73 13.81
C LYS A 76 -5.16 19.09 12.43
N PHE A 77 -6.20 19.03 11.59
CA PHE A 77 -6.09 18.50 10.24
C PHE A 77 -5.33 19.43 9.29
N ALA A 78 -5.52 20.75 9.43
CA ALA A 78 -4.83 21.75 8.62
C ALA A 78 -3.39 22.06 9.10
N ARG A 79 -3.15 22.01 10.42
CA ARG A 79 -1.85 22.42 10.97
C ARG A 79 -0.83 21.28 10.94
N ARG A 80 0.16 21.39 10.06
CA ARG A 80 1.38 20.55 10.06
C ARG A 80 2.58 21.35 10.54
N THR A 81 3.51 20.69 11.22
CA THR A 81 4.87 21.20 11.48
C THR A 81 5.81 20.63 10.43
N SER A 82 7.13 20.55 10.69
CA SER A 82 8.12 20.00 9.76
C SER A 82 7.78 18.61 9.22
N SER A 83 6.99 17.81 9.94
CA SER A 83 6.51 16.50 9.50
C SER A 83 5.60 16.52 8.27
N GLY A 84 5.10 17.69 7.84
CA GLY A 84 4.36 17.85 6.59
C GLY A 84 5.23 18.20 5.39
N ASN A 85 6.51 18.50 5.58
CA ASN A 85 7.39 18.94 4.51
C ASN A 85 8.25 17.80 3.97
N TRP A 86 7.73 17.11 2.96
CA TRP A 86 8.41 16.04 2.22
C TRP A 86 8.80 16.46 0.81
N LEU A 87 8.90 17.77 0.55
CA LEU A 87 9.18 18.30 -0.80
C LEU A 87 10.54 17.82 -1.33
N ALA A 88 11.51 17.63 -0.44
CA ALA A 88 12.84 17.13 -0.77
C ALA A 88 12.86 15.62 -1.07
N ASP A 89 11.85 14.86 -0.61
CA ASP A 89 11.78 13.41 -0.75
C ASP A 89 11.02 12.97 -2.01
N ARG A 90 10.61 13.91 -2.86
CA ARG A 90 9.90 13.60 -4.11
C ARG A 90 10.81 12.82 -5.06
N PRO A 91 10.35 11.69 -5.63
CA PRO A 91 11.13 10.92 -6.59
C PRO A 91 11.53 11.77 -7.80
N THR A 92 12.84 11.81 -8.06
CA THR A 92 13.38 12.51 -9.22
C THR A 92 13.13 11.71 -10.50
N ALA A 93 13.30 12.34 -11.66
CA ALA A 93 13.22 11.62 -12.94
C ALA A 93 14.24 10.47 -13.03
N ARG A 94 15.41 10.64 -12.41
CA ARG A 94 16.43 9.59 -12.32
C ARG A 94 15.96 8.41 -11.48
N ASP A 95 15.33 8.67 -10.34
CA ASP A 95 14.82 7.60 -9.45
C ASP A 95 13.73 6.79 -10.16
N ARG A 96 12.85 7.46 -10.91
CA ARG A 96 11.81 6.80 -11.71
C ARG A 96 12.39 5.91 -12.80
N ALA A 97 13.40 6.41 -13.53
CA ALA A 97 14.07 5.62 -14.57
C ALA A 97 14.80 4.39 -14.00
N LEU A 98 15.46 4.54 -12.84
CA LEU A 98 16.09 3.40 -12.15
C LEU A 98 15.05 2.38 -11.70
N TYR A 99 13.95 2.84 -11.09
CA TYR A 99 12.83 1.99 -10.69
C TYR A 99 12.26 1.19 -11.87
N GLN A 100 11.97 1.85 -12.98
CA GLN A 100 11.41 1.20 -14.16
C GLN A 100 12.34 0.11 -14.70
N ARG A 101 13.65 0.39 -14.77
CA ARG A 101 14.63 -0.60 -15.22
C ARG A 101 14.75 -1.78 -14.26
N ASP A 102 14.82 -1.52 -12.96
CA ASP A 102 14.99 -2.57 -11.95
C ASP A 102 13.74 -3.46 -11.84
N MET A 103 12.56 -2.90 -12.11
CA MET A 103 11.30 -3.65 -12.20
C MET A 103 11.07 -4.32 -13.57
N GLY A 104 11.86 -3.95 -14.59
CA GLY A 104 11.74 -4.46 -15.95
C GLY A 104 10.59 -3.84 -16.75
N TYR A 105 10.16 -2.63 -16.41
CA TYR A 105 9.13 -1.88 -17.14
C TYR A 105 9.68 -1.11 -18.35
N ASP A 106 10.99 -1.04 -18.49
CA ASP A 106 11.68 -0.43 -19.63
C ASP A 106 11.43 -1.22 -20.92
N ARG A 107 10.67 -0.62 -21.85
CA ARG A 107 10.48 -1.10 -23.22
C ARG A 107 11.21 -0.23 -24.22
#